data_AF-A0AAX4JCT0-F1
#
_entry.id   AF-A0AAX4JCT0-F1
#
_cell.length_a   1.000
_cell.length_b   1.000
_cell.length_c   1.000
_cell.angle_alpha   90.00
_cell.angle_beta   90.00
_cell.angle_gamma   90.00
#
_symmetry.space_group_name_H-M   'P 1'
#
loop_
_entity.id
_entity.type
_entity.pdbx_description
1 polymer ?
#
loop_
_entity_poly.entity_id
_entity_poly.type
_entity_poly.pdbx_seq_one_letter_code
_entity_poly.pdbx_strand_id
1 'polypeptide(L)'
;MSIHFLLKLPYDCSEDLLEKSYKKKIIELHPDRSKKNTLDQYYEIRKAYNKYKNNLLDDNFYLQCFIEDVDTLICRCGTYFDRSNLVHDRIECETCSCFIIVCPKIKLIQN
;
A
#
# COMPACT_ATOMS: atom_id res chain seq x y z
N MET A 1 8.33 -1.24 2.20
CA MET A 1 8.07 -1.26 0.74
C MET A 1 6.94 -2.23 0.45
N SER A 2 6.09 -1.95 -0.55
CA SER A 2 5.05 -2.90 -0.98
C SER A 2 5.67 -4.12 -1.65
N ILE A 3 4.96 -5.24 -1.59
CA ILE A 3 5.34 -6.44 -2.35
C ILE A 3 5.31 -6.17 -3.88
N HIS A 4 4.40 -5.32 -4.36
CA HIS A 4 4.33 -4.87 -5.76
C HIS A 4 5.63 -4.22 -6.22
N PHE A 5 6.17 -3.30 -5.42
CA PHE A 5 7.44 -2.64 -5.72
C PHE A 5 8.60 -3.65 -5.76
N LEU A 6 8.68 -4.53 -4.76
CA LEU A 6 9.74 -5.53 -4.67
C LEU A 6 9.71 -6.56 -5.82
N LEU A 7 8.52 -6.87 -6.32
CA LEU A 7 8.31 -7.78 -7.46
C LEU A 7 8.29 -7.05 -8.82
N LYS A 8 8.38 -5.72 -8.83
CA LYS A 8 8.24 -4.87 -10.03
C LYS A 8 6.93 -5.13 -10.79
N LEU A 9 5.83 -5.28 -10.06
CA LEU A 9 4.50 -5.48 -10.61
C LEU A 9 3.67 -4.21 -10.52
N PRO A 10 2.73 -4.00 -11.46
CA PRO A 10 1.66 -3.02 -11.32
C PRO A 10 0.83 -3.26 -10.05
N TYR A 11 0.29 -2.21 -9.45
CA TYR A 11 -0.53 -2.32 -8.23
C TYR A 11 -1.91 -2.93 -8.48
N ASP A 12 -2.41 -2.83 -9.71
CA ASP A 12 -3.67 -3.39 -10.20
C ASP A 12 -3.50 -4.83 -10.73
N CYS A 13 -2.34 -5.45 -10.51
CA CYS A 13 -2.10 -6.82 -10.94
C CYS A 13 -3.03 -7.81 -10.19
N SER A 14 -3.42 -8.88 -10.86
CA SER A 14 -4.24 -9.92 -10.22
C SER A 14 -3.48 -10.63 -9.10
N GLU A 15 -4.21 -11.08 -8.07
CA GLU A 15 -3.63 -11.83 -6.96
C GLU A 15 -2.86 -13.07 -7.45
N ASP A 16 -3.38 -13.75 -8.47
CA ASP A 16 -2.74 -14.91 -9.09
C ASP A 16 -1.37 -14.56 -9.70
N LEU A 17 -1.26 -13.40 -10.35
CA LEU A 17 -0.01 -12.93 -10.95
C LEU A 17 1.00 -12.57 -9.87
N LEU A 18 0.55 -11.91 -8.80
CA LEU A 18 1.37 -11.57 -7.64
C LEU A 18 1.90 -12.84 -6.96
N GLU A 19 1.04 -13.82 -6.70
CA GLU A 19 1.41 -15.07 -6.03
C GLU A 19 2.38 -15.90 -6.88
N LYS A 20 2.14 -16.01 -8.20
CA LYS A 20 3.08 -16.69 -9.12
C LYS A 20 4.46 -16.00 -9.12
N SER A 21 4.47 -14.68 -9.17
CA SER A 21 5.71 -13.89 -9.20
C SER A 21 6.48 -14.00 -7.88
N TYR A 22 5.78 -13.97 -6.75
CA TYR A 22 6.36 -14.21 -5.43
C TYR A 22 7.02 -15.59 -5.34
N LYS A 23 6.31 -16.66 -5.70
CA LYS A 23 6.85 -18.04 -5.67
C LYS A 23 8.11 -18.17 -6.51
N LYS A 24 8.08 -17.62 -7.73
CA LYS A 24 9.25 -17.60 -8.62
C LYS A 24 10.43 -16.88 -7.98
N LYS A 25 10.20 -15.72 -7.38
CA LYS A 25 11.27 -14.87 -6.82
C LYS A 25 11.88 -15.45 -5.54
N ILE A 26 11.08 -16.04 -4.68
CA ILE A 26 11.58 -16.74 -3.46
C ILE A 26 12.44 -17.93 -3.83
N ILE A 27 12.08 -18.70 -4.86
CA ILE A 27 12.89 -19.81 -5.36
C ILE A 27 14.24 -19.33 -5.88
N GLU A 28 14.26 -18.23 -6.64
CA GLU A 28 15.48 -17.63 -7.20
C GLU A 28 16.42 -17.12 -6.09
N LEU A 29 15.87 -16.50 -5.06
CA LEU A 29 16.64 -15.87 -3.97
C LEU A 29 16.97 -16.84 -2.82
N HIS A 30 16.46 -18.07 -2.84
CA HIS A 30 16.63 -19.02 -1.75
C HIS A 30 18.12 -19.25 -1.45
N PRO A 31 18.58 -19.12 -0.20
CA PRO A 31 20.00 -19.22 0.13
C PRO A 31 20.62 -20.56 -0.29
N ASP A 32 19.88 -21.67 -0.16
CA ASP A 32 20.37 -22.99 -0.61
C ASP A 32 20.50 -23.14 -2.13
N ARG A 33 19.88 -22.26 -2.93
CA ARG A 33 19.88 -22.32 -4.40
C ARG A 33 20.73 -21.22 -5.03
N SER A 34 20.80 -20.07 -4.37
CA SER A 34 21.56 -18.92 -4.81
C SER A 34 23.00 -19.00 -4.32
N LYS A 35 23.97 -18.93 -5.25
CA LYS A 35 25.39 -18.79 -4.92
C LYS A 35 25.79 -17.36 -4.52
N LYS A 36 24.82 -16.45 -4.45
CA LYS A 36 25.01 -15.02 -4.15
C LYS A 36 24.46 -14.72 -2.76
N ASN A 37 24.95 -13.64 -2.14
CA ASN A 37 24.38 -13.15 -0.89
C ASN A 37 23.01 -12.48 -1.15
N THR A 38 21.96 -13.30 -1.23
CA THR A 38 20.57 -12.88 -1.50
C THR A 38 19.69 -12.94 -0.25
N LEU A 39 20.27 -13.16 0.93
CA LEU A 39 19.56 -13.43 2.17
C LEU A 39 18.67 -12.25 2.59
N ASP A 40 19.19 -11.02 2.51
CA ASP A 40 18.43 -9.82 2.87
C ASP A 40 17.22 -9.61 1.95
N GLN A 41 17.42 -9.76 0.63
CA GLN A 41 16.35 -9.65 -0.36
C GLN A 41 15.31 -10.76 -0.19
N TYR A 42 15.74 -11.98 0.14
CA TYR A 42 14.86 -13.09 0.44
C TYR A 42 13.95 -12.76 1.64
N TYR A 43 14.53 -12.28 2.74
CA TYR A 43 13.75 -11.91 3.93
C TYR A 43 12.83 -10.72 3.67
N GLU A 44 13.29 -9.72 2.91
CA GLU A 44 12.50 -8.53 2.59
C GLU A 44 11.24 -8.90 1.79
N ILE A 45 11.38 -9.69 0.72
CA ILE A 45 10.24 -10.16 -0.08
C ILE A 45 9.30 -11.02 0.74
N ARG A 46 9.83 -11.95 1.55
CA ARG A 46 9.03 -12.83 2.40
C ARG A 46 8.23 -12.02 3.43
N LYS A 47 8.84 -11.02 4.06
CA LYS A 47 8.17 -10.13 5.03
C LYS A 47 7.06 -9.33 4.36
N ALA A 48 7.33 -8.73 3.19
CA ALA A 48 6.34 -7.93 2.46
C ALA A 48 5.15 -8.77 1.98
N TYR A 49 5.39 -9.99 1.50
CA TYR A 49 4.32 -10.90 1.09
C TYR A 49 3.47 -11.38 2.27
N ASN A 50 4.10 -11.64 3.43
CA ASN A 50 3.37 -12.00 4.64
C ASN A 50 2.49 -10.84 5.14
N LYS A 51 2.99 -9.60 5.07
CA LYS A 51 2.18 -8.41 5.35
C LYS A 51 0.97 -8.33 4.40
N TYR A 52 1.20 -8.50 3.10
CA TYR A 52 0.14 -8.51 2.08
C TYR A 52 -0.94 -9.57 2.37
N LYS A 53 -0.56 -10.84 2.59
CA LYS A 53 -1.53 -11.94 2.81
C LYS A 53 -2.36 -11.78 4.09
N ASN A 54 -1.80 -11.15 5.12
CA ASN A 54 -2.52 -10.91 6.38
C ASN A 54 -3.25 -9.57 6.40
N ASN A 55 -3.29 -8.82 5.29
CA ASN A 55 -3.78 -7.44 5.23
C ASN A 55 -3.12 -6.51 6.28
N LEU A 56 -1.91 -6.86 6.73
CA LEU A 56 -1.06 -6.03 7.59
C LEU A 56 -0.25 -5.03 6.76
N LEU A 57 -0.86 -4.53 5.68
CA LEU A 57 -0.25 -3.52 4.82
C LEU A 57 0.14 -2.36 5.73
N ASP A 58 1.44 -1.99 5.71
CA ASP A 58 1.96 -0.83 6.44
C ASP A 58 1.00 0.36 6.24
N ASP A 59 0.68 1.04 7.34
CA ASP A 59 -0.21 2.18 7.55
C ASP A 59 0.12 3.45 6.69
N ASN A 60 0.58 3.29 5.46
CA ASN A 60 1.24 4.35 4.68
C ASN A 60 0.88 4.39 3.19
N PHE A 61 -0.08 3.60 2.69
CA PHE A 61 -0.46 3.66 1.28
C PHE A 61 -1.52 4.70 0.95
N TYR A 62 -2.39 4.97 1.90
CA TYR A 62 -3.35 6.07 1.85
C TYR A 62 -3.29 6.77 3.19
N LEU A 63 -3.35 8.10 3.17
CA LEU A 63 -3.54 8.84 4.41
C LEU A 63 -5.01 8.69 4.80
N GLN A 64 -5.26 8.28 6.03
CA GLN A 64 -6.61 8.25 6.58
C GLN A 64 -6.82 9.52 7.40
N CYS A 65 -7.96 10.19 7.20
CA CYS A 65 -8.25 11.43 7.90
C CYS A 65 -9.76 11.58 8.18
N PHE A 66 -10.11 12.50 9.06
CA PHE A 66 -11.50 12.92 9.19
C PHE A 66 -11.86 13.91 8.09
N ILE A 67 -13.14 13.96 7.73
CA ILE A 67 -13.64 14.88 6.71
C ILE A 67 -13.29 16.34 7.04
N GLU A 68 -13.22 16.71 8.32
CA GLU A 68 -12.89 18.07 8.74
C GLU A 68 -11.41 18.42 8.62
N ASP A 69 -10.54 17.43 8.39
CA ASP A 69 -9.10 17.63 8.25
C ASP A 69 -8.67 17.73 6.79
N VAL A 70 -9.52 17.33 5.83
CA VAL A 70 -9.17 17.23 4.39
C VAL A 70 -8.54 18.51 3.84
N ASP A 71 -9.12 19.69 4.12
CA ASP A 71 -8.67 20.98 3.59
C ASP A 71 -7.26 21.38 4.08
N THR A 72 -6.75 20.71 5.12
CA THR A 72 -5.40 20.94 5.66
C THR A 72 -4.37 19.97 5.10
N LEU A 73 -4.81 18.97 4.32
CA LEU A 73 -3.95 17.91 3.82
C LEU A 73 -3.37 18.27 2.47
N ILE A 74 -2.05 18.09 2.38
CA ILE A 74 -1.27 18.32 1.17
C ILE A 74 -0.80 16.95 0.67
N CYS A 75 -1.07 16.67 -0.61
CA CYS A 75 -0.56 15.50 -1.29
C CYS A 75 0.96 15.58 -1.44
N ARG A 76 1.64 14.45 -1.61
CA ARG A 76 3.10 14.42 -1.81
C ARG A 76 3.57 15.14 -3.09
N CYS A 77 2.67 15.40 -4.03
CA CYS A 77 2.93 16.22 -5.21
C CYS A 77 2.87 17.74 -4.95
N GLY A 78 2.42 18.17 -3.76
CA GLY A 78 2.24 19.58 -3.38
C GLY A 78 0.83 20.12 -3.55
N THR A 79 -0.08 19.39 -4.18
CA THR A 79 -1.50 19.79 -4.36
C THR A 79 -2.33 19.49 -3.12
N TYR A 80 -3.29 20.35 -2.80
CA TYR A 80 -4.28 20.09 -1.74
C TYR A 80 -5.32 19.07 -2.20
N PHE A 81 -5.90 18.33 -1.24
CA PHE A 81 -7.08 17.51 -1.50
C PHE A 81 -8.34 18.38 -1.41
N ASP A 82 -9.30 18.18 -2.32
CA ASP A 82 -10.59 18.88 -2.32
C ASP A 82 -11.69 17.93 -1.82
N ARG A 83 -12.43 18.36 -0.79
CA ARG A 83 -13.61 17.65 -0.26
C ARG A 83 -14.70 17.43 -1.29
N SER A 84 -14.81 18.32 -2.27
CA SER A 84 -15.81 18.21 -3.34
C SER A 84 -15.59 16.95 -4.20
N ASN A 85 -14.36 16.45 -4.24
CA ASN A 85 -13.96 15.24 -4.95
C ASN A 85 -14.15 13.95 -4.13
N LEU A 86 -14.91 14.00 -3.03
CA LEU A 86 -15.24 12.81 -2.24
C LEU A 86 -16.13 11.86 -3.04
N VAL A 87 -15.59 10.69 -3.34
CA VAL A 87 -16.31 9.55 -3.93
C VAL A 87 -16.26 8.40 -2.94
N HIS A 88 -17.43 8.05 -2.39
CA HIS A 88 -17.57 7.11 -1.28
C HIS A 88 -16.77 7.53 -0.04
N ASP A 89 -15.67 6.84 0.26
CA ASP A 89 -14.76 7.08 1.38
C ASP A 89 -13.40 7.60 0.89
N ARG A 90 -13.29 8.05 -0.37
CA ARG A 90 -12.01 8.40 -0.98
C ARG A 90 -12.02 9.76 -1.64
N ILE A 91 -10.89 10.45 -1.52
CA ILE A 91 -10.61 11.68 -2.28
C ILE A 91 -9.33 11.46 -3.07
N GLU A 92 -9.42 11.57 -4.39
CA GLU A 92 -8.27 11.49 -5.28
C GLU A 92 -7.61 12.87 -5.45
N CYS A 93 -6.29 12.87 -5.54
CA CYS A 93 -5.52 14.04 -5.92
C CYS A 93 -5.62 14.25 -7.44
N GLU A 94 -6.06 15.43 -7.84
CA GLU A 94 -6.24 15.81 -9.25
C GLU A 94 -4.94 15.81 -10.07
N THR A 95 -3.78 15.78 -9.42
CA THR A 95 -2.48 15.92 -10.09
C THR A 95 -1.71 14.61 -10.24
N CYS A 96 -1.80 13.70 -9.27
CA CYS A 96 -0.89 12.53 -9.22
C CYS A 96 -1.58 11.19 -8.97
N SER A 97 -2.91 11.13 -9.06
CA SER A 97 -3.72 9.91 -8.90
C SER A 97 -3.50 9.17 -7.55
N CYS A 98 -2.87 9.83 -6.57
CA CYS A 98 -2.83 9.37 -5.19
C CYS A 98 -4.18 9.67 -4.53
N PHE A 99 -4.57 8.90 -3.51
CA PHE A 99 -5.83 9.11 -2.80
C PHE A 99 -5.65 9.05 -1.28
N ILE A 100 -6.58 9.69 -0.59
CA ILE A 100 -6.76 9.59 0.86
C ILE A 100 -8.07 8.87 1.16
N ILE A 101 -8.17 8.24 2.33
CA ILE A 101 -9.41 7.67 2.84
C ILE A 101 -9.99 8.60 3.90
N VAL A 102 -11.27 8.91 3.76
CA VAL A 102 -12.02 9.76 4.67
C VAL A 102 -12.87 8.89 5.59
N CYS A 103 -12.70 9.07 6.89
CA CYS A 103 -13.48 8.34 7.89
C CYS A 103 -14.60 9.19 8.48
N PRO A 104 -15.81 8.62 8.65
CA PRO A 104 -16.83 9.24 9.46
C PRO A 104 -16.38 9.25 10.92
N LYS A 105 -16.59 10.37 11.63
CA LYS A 105 -16.47 10.36 13.09
C LYS A 105 -17.49 9.39 13.64
N ILE A 106 -17.04 8.23 14.09
CA ILE A 106 -17.82 7.43 15.01
C ILE A 106 -17.91 8.27 16.29
N LYS A 107 -19.06 8.89 16.53
CA LYS A 107 -19.38 9.41 17.86
C LYS A 107 -19.31 8.21 18.79
N LEU A 108 -18.27 8.15 19.63
CA LEU A 108 -18.27 7.28 20.79
C LEU A 108 -19.53 7.62 21.59
N ILE A 109 -20.56 6.79 21.49
CA ILE A 109 -21.68 6.82 22.41
C ILE A 109 -21.08 6.40 23.74
N GLN A 110 -20.82 7.39 24.60
CA GLN A 110 -20.52 7.17 26.00
C GLN A 110 -21.79 6.57 26.62
N ASN A 111 -21.78 5.25 26.85
CA ASN A 111 -22.68 4.58 27.78
C ASN A 111 -21.91 4.26 29.06
#